data_AF-A0A442SG00-F1
#
_entry.id   AF-A0A442SG00-F1
#
_cell.length_a   1.000
_cell.length_b   1.000
_cell.length_c   1.000
_cell.angle_alpha   90.00
_cell.angle_beta   90.00
_cell.angle_gamma   90.00
#
_symmetry.space_group_name_H-M   'P 1'
#
loop_
_entity.id
_entity.type
_entity.pdbx_description
1 polymer ?
#
loop_
_entity_poly.entity_id
_entity_poly.type
_entity_poly.pdbx_seq_one_letter_code
_entity_poly.pdbx_strand_id
1 'polypeptide(L)'
;MLTLDMPSKKTTETVTADIASLLQAGEGDRADFKRGPDGVSAEDLVAFANAGGGAILAGVDERAGDGGAQVGVVVGCDVGDGTILQIANKALGCIPPVAINVSIENDDGKSFLRIDVPSSATKPHCTPRGIYCTRDGRRNRALHPTELLKIFLESEARAFAERFEAAAGRMTKELGQLEASLDASIQSMADQLGWADSKLGGTESALDTIQAYVTRINSETNDVASRLRTIFRQDKRDDPVTERERTKLRDELVDQLLDDRKLLDSIAKGTANFTISAKGKAAEELTKEDLSPIFKDALKIVVDKVEKEKYSVQIKKPGECTENELNDFGVLLKKGGEVAVGIEARLRTADVLGFIRYEKAIVGVGALKKPAVAYRNGVFQKAQATANPGDFTRELGWLFVEQKHRGKQTRDLISGLLDAARAKLVYATTRKANEKLQRILKHHRFFQNGAAYPSTENPGEEIILLTQSSSPSISKEKEGISRAQQHPEPDRGARQQSKS
;
A
#
# COMPACT_ATOMS: atom_id res chain seq x y z
N MET A 1 -3.32 21.13 28.78
CA MET A 1 -2.45 21.61 29.87
C MET A 1 -1.99 20.36 30.62
N LEU A 2 -0.87 19.77 30.21
CA LEU A 2 -0.30 18.58 30.88
C LEU A 2 0.35 19.07 32.17
N THR A 3 -0.27 18.75 33.30
CA THR A 3 0.31 18.94 34.64
C THR A 3 1.55 18.06 34.76
N LEU A 4 2.72 18.69 34.81
CA LEU A 4 3.99 18.05 35.16
C LEU A 4 3.89 17.62 36.62
N ASP A 5 3.63 16.33 36.85
CA ASP A 5 3.84 15.73 38.17
C ASP A 5 5.36 15.65 38.36
N MET A 6 5.89 16.45 39.30
CA MET A 6 7.30 16.37 39.67
C MET A 6 7.60 14.98 40.25
N PRO A 7 8.70 14.32 39.87
CA PRO A 7 9.06 13.04 40.46
C PRO A 7 9.15 13.18 41.99
N SER A 8 8.48 12.27 42.71
CA SER A 8 8.40 12.32 44.18
C SER A 8 9.81 12.27 44.78
N LYS A 9 10.22 13.34 45.47
CA LYS A 9 11.54 13.41 46.13
C LYS A 9 11.53 12.50 47.36
N LYS A 10 12.08 11.29 47.21
CA LYS A 10 12.38 10.39 48.34
C LYS A 10 13.84 10.60 48.74
N THR A 11 14.04 11.09 49.95
CA THR A 11 15.36 11.21 50.58
C THR A 11 15.49 10.11 51.62
N THR A 12 16.56 9.31 51.54
CA THR A 12 16.89 8.34 52.59
C THR A 12 18.04 8.85 53.45
N GLU A 13 17.99 8.60 54.75
CA GLU A 13 19.06 8.99 55.69
C GLU A 13 20.33 8.15 55.50
N THR A 14 20.20 6.95 54.92
CA THR A 14 21.28 5.99 54.68
C THR A 14 21.14 5.32 53.31
N VAL A 15 22.24 4.70 52.84
CA VAL A 15 22.26 3.88 51.62
C VAL A 15 21.30 2.71 51.76
N THR A 16 20.43 2.52 50.77
CA THR A 16 19.49 1.40 50.81
C THR A 16 20.20 0.07 50.55
N ALA A 17 19.70 -1.05 51.11
CA ALA A 17 20.36 -2.35 51.00
C ALA A 17 20.60 -2.81 49.54
N ASP A 18 19.67 -2.45 48.65
CA ASP A 18 19.77 -2.73 47.21
C ASP A 18 20.94 -1.96 46.58
N ILE A 19 21.12 -0.68 46.95
CA ILE A 19 22.22 0.14 46.44
C ILE A 19 23.56 -0.26 47.05
N ALA A 20 23.59 -0.62 48.34
CA ALA A 20 24.80 -1.17 48.95
C ALA A 20 25.29 -2.41 48.20
N SER A 21 24.37 -3.26 47.74
CA SER A 21 24.68 -4.43 46.91
C SER A 21 25.20 -4.04 45.53
N LEU A 22 24.62 -3.02 44.88
CA LEU A 22 25.11 -2.51 43.60
C LEU A 22 26.50 -1.88 43.72
N LEU A 23 26.76 -1.11 44.77
CA LEU A 23 28.09 -0.52 45.04
C LEU A 23 29.16 -1.61 45.20
N GLN A 24 28.85 -2.74 45.85
CA GLN A 24 29.77 -3.87 45.95
C GLN A 24 29.94 -4.63 44.62
N ALA A 25 28.90 -4.72 43.79
CA ALA A 25 28.94 -5.44 42.52
C ALA A 25 29.70 -4.68 41.42
N GLY A 26 29.77 -3.34 41.50
CA GLY A 26 30.41 -2.49 40.50
C GLY A 26 29.50 -2.19 39.29
N GLU A 27 30.05 -1.53 38.27
CA GLU A 27 29.29 -1.26 37.04
C GLU A 27 28.97 -2.54 36.27
N GLY A 28 27.80 -2.56 35.62
CA GLY A 28 27.36 -3.70 34.80
C GLY A 28 26.01 -3.46 34.11
N ASP A 29 25.30 -4.56 33.84
CA ASP A 29 24.03 -4.55 33.09
C ASP A 29 22.91 -3.76 33.78
N ARG A 30 22.99 -3.60 35.10
CA ARG A 30 21.96 -2.98 35.94
C ARG A 30 22.43 -1.73 36.70
N ALA A 31 23.71 -1.39 36.61
CA ALA A 31 24.30 -0.27 37.34
C ALA A 31 25.34 0.48 36.50
N ASP A 32 25.32 1.80 36.60
CA ASP A 32 26.30 2.70 35.97
C ASP A 32 26.68 3.79 36.97
N PHE A 33 27.97 4.05 37.14
CA PHE A 33 28.47 5.00 38.13
C PHE A 33 29.01 6.25 37.45
N LYS A 34 28.56 7.41 37.93
CA LYS A 34 29.06 8.71 37.47
C LYS A 34 29.62 9.47 38.66
N ARG A 35 30.81 10.05 38.48
CA ARG A 35 31.42 10.93 39.51
C ARG A 35 30.53 12.10 39.89
N GLY A 36 29.66 12.55 39.00
CA GLY A 36 28.67 13.57 39.28
C GLY A 36 27.52 13.61 38.27
N PRO A 37 26.50 14.44 38.52
CA PRO A 37 25.26 14.53 37.74
C PRO A 37 25.46 14.94 36.28
N ASP A 38 26.49 15.75 36.01
CA ASP A 38 26.85 16.18 34.65
C ASP A 38 27.26 14.99 33.76
N GLY A 39 27.79 13.93 34.36
CA GLY A 39 28.19 12.70 33.67
C GLY A 39 27.01 11.85 33.19
N VAL A 40 25.78 12.12 33.66
CA VAL A 40 24.58 11.39 33.22
C VAL A 40 24.19 11.86 31.83
N SER A 41 24.31 10.99 30.83
CA SER A 41 23.99 11.30 29.44
C SER A 41 22.60 10.77 29.05
N ALA A 42 22.04 11.30 27.96
CA ALA A 42 20.81 10.75 27.38
C ALA A 42 21.01 9.31 26.86
N GLU A 43 22.23 8.95 26.47
CA GLU A 43 22.55 7.59 26.01
C GLU A 43 22.47 6.59 27.17
N ASP A 44 22.87 6.97 28.38
CA ASP A 44 22.77 6.10 29.56
C ASP A 44 21.29 5.79 29.87
N LEU A 45 20.44 6.82 29.84
CA LEU A 45 19.01 6.69 30.08
C LEU A 45 18.35 5.80 29.02
N VAL A 46 18.64 6.05 27.74
CA VAL A 46 18.10 5.27 26.62
C VAL A 46 18.57 3.82 26.67
N ALA A 47 19.85 3.59 26.98
CA ALA A 47 20.42 2.24 27.04
C ALA A 47 19.73 1.37 28.09
N PHE A 48 19.52 1.89 29.30
CA PHE A 48 18.78 1.16 30.34
C PHE A 48 17.30 0.98 29.98
N ALA A 49 16.65 2.04 29.48
CA ALA A 49 15.24 1.99 29.10
C ALA A 49 14.96 0.98 27.99
N ASN A 50 15.91 0.76 27.07
CA ASN A 50 15.85 -0.24 26.00
C ASN A 50 16.25 -1.65 26.45
N ALA A 51 17.08 -1.77 27.49
CA ALA A 51 17.51 -3.03 28.07
C ALA A 51 16.56 -3.50 29.19
N GLY A 52 17.08 -4.23 30.19
CA GLY A 52 16.32 -4.73 31.34
C GLY A 52 16.01 -3.67 32.41
N GLY A 53 16.30 -2.39 32.16
CA GLY A 53 16.32 -1.35 33.18
C GLY A 53 17.57 -1.43 34.08
N GLY A 54 17.70 -0.48 34.99
CA GLY A 54 18.83 -0.38 35.91
C GLY A 54 18.82 0.91 36.72
N ALA A 55 19.93 1.19 37.39
CA ALA A 55 20.12 2.41 38.16
C ALA A 55 21.43 3.12 37.75
N ILE A 56 21.36 4.44 37.64
CA ILE A 56 22.55 5.29 37.47
C ILE A 56 22.80 5.97 38.82
N LEU A 57 24.00 5.79 39.37
CA LEU A 57 24.42 6.41 40.63
C LEU A 57 25.36 7.58 40.33
N ALA A 58 24.89 8.81 40.52
CA ALA A 58 25.68 10.03 40.32
C ALA A 58 26.20 10.54 41.66
N GLY A 59 27.51 10.74 41.77
CA GLY A 59 28.24 10.95 43.04
C GLY A 59 29.00 9.71 43.52
N VAL A 60 29.25 8.73 42.63
CA VAL A 60 29.97 7.48 42.91
C VAL A 60 31.15 7.34 41.95
N ASP A 61 32.31 6.98 42.47
CA ASP A 61 33.55 6.72 41.71
C ASP A 61 33.88 5.24 41.79
N GLU A 62 34.27 4.63 40.66
CA GLU A 62 34.65 3.21 40.63
C GLU A 62 36.13 3.06 41.01
N ARG A 63 36.43 2.24 42.03
CA ARG A 63 37.78 1.98 42.51
C ARG A 63 38.04 0.49 42.68
N ALA A 64 39.31 0.10 42.56
CA ALA A 64 39.72 -1.26 42.87
C ALA A 64 39.66 -1.48 44.39
N GLY A 65 38.83 -2.41 44.83
CA GLY A 65 38.75 -2.85 46.23
C GLY A 65 39.91 -3.78 46.59
N ASP A 66 39.97 -4.16 47.87
CA ASP A 66 41.07 -4.94 48.46
C ASP A 66 41.30 -6.32 47.83
N GLY A 67 40.35 -6.81 47.02
CA GLY A 67 40.43 -8.08 46.26
C GLY A 67 40.58 -7.93 44.74
N GLY A 68 40.85 -6.72 44.22
CA GLY A 68 40.93 -6.44 42.77
C GLY A 68 39.58 -6.35 42.06
N ALA A 69 38.47 -6.62 42.76
CA ALA A 69 37.11 -6.33 42.28
C ALA A 69 36.88 -4.81 42.23
N GLN A 70 36.20 -4.34 41.19
CA GLN A 70 35.83 -2.94 41.07
C GLN A 70 34.55 -2.67 41.87
N VAL A 71 34.63 -1.72 42.80
CA VAL A 71 33.56 -1.33 43.71
C VAL A 71 33.28 0.16 43.60
N GLY A 72 32.03 0.55 43.83
CA GLY A 72 31.60 1.93 43.88
C GLY A 72 31.92 2.56 45.23
N VAL A 73 32.61 3.70 45.21
CA VAL A 73 32.93 4.51 46.39
C VAL A 73 32.19 5.84 46.29
N VAL A 74 31.39 6.17 47.31
CA VAL A 74 30.63 7.42 47.34
C VAL A 74 31.56 8.61 47.52
N VAL A 75 31.58 9.49 46.52
CA VAL A 75 32.31 10.77 46.55
C VAL A 75 31.39 11.94 46.87
N GLY A 76 30.08 11.78 46.66
CA GLY A 76 29.06 12.78 46.86
C GLY A 76 28.91 13.72 45.65
N CYS A 77 27.75 14.36 45.53
CA CYS A 77 27.49 15.36 44.50
C CYS A 77 26.46 16.41 44.93
N ASP A 78 26.28 17.44 44.12
CA ASP A 78 25.13 18.34 44.27
C ASP A 78 23.82 17.57 44.01
N VAL A 79 22.90 17.65 44.96
CA VAL A 79 21.57 17.02 44.94
C VAL A 79 20.45 18.06 44.93
N GLY A 80 20.78 19.32 44.60
CA GLY A 80 19.83 20.41 44.47
C GLY A 80 18.76 20.18 43.40
N ASP A 81 17.63 20.87 43.55
CA ASP A 81 16.47 20.69 42.65
C ASP A 81 16.79 21.03 41.20
N GLY A 82 17.70 21.99 40.96
CA GLY A 82 18.17 22.33 39.62
C GLY A 82 18.86 21.16 38.91
N THR A 83 19.67 20.40 39.64
CA THR A 83 20.38 19.22 39.13
C THR A 83 19.41 18.08 38.82
N ILE A 84 18.44 17.83 39.70
CA ILE A 84 17.37 16.83 39.47
C ILE A 84 16.55 17.21 38.24
N LEU A 85 16.20 18.50 38.10
CA LEU A 85 15.46 19.01 36.95
C LEU A 85 16.25 18.87 35.63
N GLN A 86 17.57 19.07 35.65
CA GLN A 86 18.41 18.84 34.48
C GLN A 86 18.38 17.37 34.02
N ILE A 87 18.46 16.42 34.95
CA ILE A 87 18.37 14.98 34.64
C ILE A 87 16.98 14.64 34.10
N ALA A 88 15.92 15.16 34.73
CA ALA A 88 14.55 14.97 34.27
C ALA A 88 14.34 15.53 32.85
N ASN A 89 14.88 16.71 32.53
CA ASN A 89 14.82 17.30 31.20
C ASN A 89 15.56 16.45 30.15
N LYS A 90 16.69 15.83 30.50
CA LYS A 90 17.39 14.89 29.60
C LYS A 90 16.51 13.67 29.28
N ALA A 91 15.83 13.11 30.28
CA ALA A 91 14.94 11.97 30.11
C ALA A 91 13.69 12.32 29.27
N LEU A 92 13.09 13.48 29.53
CA LEU A 92 11.95 14.00 28.77
C LEU A 92 12.30 14.33 27.30
N GLY A 93 13.54 14.74 27.04
CA GLY A 93 14.03 15.02 25.70
C GLY A 93 14.25 13.77 24.83
N CYS A 94 14.30 12.58 25.43
CA CYS A 94 14.41 11.33 24.69
C CYS A 94 13.10 11.03 23.91
N ILE A 95 13.19 10.20 22.87
CA ILE A 95 12.06 9.93 21.97
C ILE A 95 11.86 8.41 21.86
N PRO A 96 10.73 7.86 22.37
CA PRO A 96 9.79 8.49 23.29
C PRO A 96 10.47 8.94 24.60
N PRO A 97 9.82 9.79 25.42
CA PRO A 97 10.37 10.18 26.73
C PRO A 97 10.67 8.95 27.61
N VAL A 98 11.80 8.99 28.31
CA VAL A 98 12.20 7.91 29.23
C VAL A 98 11.65 8.22 30.62
N ALA A 99 10.93 7.26 31.20
CA ALA A 99 10.50 7.36 32.60
C ALA A 99 11.71 7.14 33.52
N ILE A 100 11.87 7.99 34.53
CA ILE A 100 12.91 7.87 35.55
C ILE A 100 12.34 8.13 36.94
N ASN A 101 12.96 7.55 37.96
CA ASN A 101 12.71 7.90 39.35
C ASN A 101 14.02 8.35 40.01
N VAL A 102 14.04 9.55 40.58
CA VAL A 102 15.26 10.12 41.19
C VAL A 102 15.07 10.16 42.71
N SER A 103 16.02 9.57 43.42
CA SER A 103 16.08 9.59 44.89
C SER A 103 17.45 10.04 45.36
N ILE A 104 17.49 10.62 46.57
CA ILE A 104 18.72 11.07 47.20
C ILE A 104 19.10 10.04 48.26
N GLU A 105 20.28 9.46 48.13
CA GLU A 105 20.87 8.58 49.13
C GLU A 105 22.05 9.27 49.82
N ASN A 106 22.34 8.86 51.04
CA ASN A 106 23.41 9.43 51.86
C ASN A 106 24.32 8.34 52.41
N ASP A 107 25.63 8.55 52.29
CA ASP A 107 26.67 7.70 52.86
C ASP A 107 27.71 8.56 53.59
N ASP A 108 27.86 8.37 54.90
CA ASP A 108 28.82 9.11 55.76
C ASP A 108 28.83 10.63 55.53
N GLY A 109 27.63 11.24 55.47
CA GLY A 109 27.45 12.68 55.24
C GLY A 109 27.63 13.15 53.79
N LYS A 110 27.88 12.24 52.84
CA LYS A 110 27.95 12.53 51.42
C LYS A 110 26.65 12.11 50.73
N SER A 111 25.93 13.08 50.19
CA SER A 111 24.71 12.84 49.40
C SER A 111 25.05 12.51 47.95
N PHE A 112 24.35 11.55 47.37
CA PHE A 112 24.46 11.17 45.95
C PHE A 112 23.08 10.87 45.37
N LEU A 113 22.95 10.90 44.04
CA LEU A 113 21.69 10.66 43.34
C LEU A 113 21.60 9.21 42.85
N ARG A 114 20.48 8.57 43.16
CA ARG A 114 20.05 7.32 42.55
C ARG A 114 18.98 7.63 41.50
N ILE A 115 19.26 7.27 40.25
CA ILE A 115 18.35 7.46 39.12
C ILE A 115 17.94 6.07 38.62
N ASP A 116 16.76 5.60 39.04
CA ASP A 116 16.21 4.35 38.54
C ASP A 116 15.60 4.57 37.15
N VAL A 117 16.02 3.75 36.19
CA VAL A 117 15.50 3.73 34.82
C VAL A 117 14.86 2.36 34.59
N PRO A 118 13.53 2.22 34.68
CA PRO A 118 12.86 0.95 34.42
C PRO A 118 12.98 0.53 32.95
N SER A 119 12.89 -0.78 32.70
CA SER A 119 12.68 -1.29 31.35
C SER A 119 11.39 -0.73 30.78
N SER A 120 11.46 -0.03 29.67
CA SER A 120 10.28 0.60 29.08
C SER A 120 9.37 -0.40 28.36
N ALA A 121 8.06 -0.12 28.40
CA ALA A 121 7.07 -0.82 27.58
C ALA A 121 6.96 -0.25 26.16
N THR A 122 7.44 0.97 25.93
CA THR A 122 7.36 1.71 24.65
C THR A 122 8.68 1.73 23.88
N LYS A 123 9.55 0.75 24.15
CA LYS A 123 10.79 0.55 23.41
C LYS A 123 10.52 0.45 21.89
N PRO A 124 11.45 0.90 21.03
CA PRO A 124 12.76 1.45 21.39
C PRO A 124 12.75 2.98 21.58
N HIS A 125 13.50 3.46 22.56
CA HIS A 125 13.82 4.87 22.78
C HIS A 125 15.09 5.27 22.04
N CYS A 126 15.20 6.55 21.66
CA CYS A 126 16.43 7.17 21.20
C CYS A 126 16.70 8.50 21.91
N THR A 127 17.95 8.94 21.83
CA THR A 127 18.35 10.27 22.30
C THR A 127 17.75 11.37 21.41
N PRO A 128 17.76 12.64 21.82
CA PRO A 128 17.35 13.76 20.95
C PRO A 128 18.10 13.82 19.61
N ARG A 129 19.29 13.20 19.54
CA ARG A 129 20.12 13.13 18.33
C ARG A 129 19.82 11.91 17.45
N GLY A 130 18.82 11.10 17.81
CA GLY A 130 18.43 9.89 17.07
C GLY A 130 19.33 8.68 17.30
N ILE A 131 20.09 8.65 18.40
CA ILE A 131 20.94 7.50 18.72
C ILE A 131 20.13 6.47 19.48
N TYR A 132 20.05 5.26 18.93
CA TYR A 132 19.44 4.09 19.57
C TYR A 132 20.54 3.20 20.16
N CYS A 133 20.49 2.96 21.47
CA CYS A 133 21.42 2.09 22.16
C CYS A 133 20.71 1.23 23.20
N THR A 134 21.37 0.15 23.61
CA THR A 134 20.95 -0.78 24.66
C THR A 134 22.14 -1.07 25.57
N ARG A 135 21.88 -1.38 26.84
CA ARG A 135 22.93 -1.77 27.79
C ARG A 135 23.47 -3.16 27.47
N ASP A 136 24.78 -3.30 27.45
CA ASP A 136 25.52 -4.54 27.23
C ASP A 136 26.76 -4.56 28.15
N GLY A 137 26.64 -5.24 29.29
CA GLY A 137 27.57 -5.17 30.40
C GLY A 137 27.73 -3.73 30.88
N ARG A 138 28.96 -3.22 30.84
CA ARG A 138 29.33 -1.87 31.30
C ARG A 138 29.22 -0.81 30.21
N ARG A 139 28.73 -1.16 29.02
CA ARG A 139 28.75 -0.27 27.85
C ARG A 139 27.36 -0.07 27.29
N ASN A 140 27.18 1.09 26.68
CA ASN A 140 26.00 1.38 25.87
C ASN A 140 26.33 0.97 24.42
N ARG A 141 25.72 -0.12 23.94
CA ARG A 141 25.93 -0.63 22.58
C ARG A 141 24.86 -0.08 21.65
N ALA A 142 25.25 0.33 20.44
CA ALA A 142 24.28 0.74 19.42
C ALA A 142 23.34 -0.42 19.05
N LEU A 143 22.04 -0.14 18.93
CA LEU A 143 21.07 -1.09 18.41
C LEU A 143 21.16 -1.15 16.89
N HIS A 144 21.38 -2.35 16.34
CA HIS A 144 21.43 -2.52 14.89
C HIS A 144 20.02 -2.51 14.27
N PRO A 145 19.87 -2.15 12.97
CA PRO A 145 18.57 -2.04 12.31
C PRO A 145 17.66 -3.27 12.46
N THR A 146 18.21 -4.49 12.43
CA THR A 146 17.43 -5.72 12.58
C THR A 146 16.91 -5.91 14.01
N GLU A 147 17.68 -5.50 15.02
CA GLU A 147 17.24 -5.53 16.42
C GLU A 147 16.16 -4.48 16.66
N LEU A 148 16.31 -3.28 16.10
CA LEU A 148 15.29 -2.23 16.16
C LEU A 148 13.97 -2.68 15.55
N LEU A 149 14.02 -3.24 14.33
CA LEU A 149 12.82 -3.73 13.66
C LEU A 149 12.11 -4.81 14.49
N LYS A 150 12.88 -5.71 15.10
CA LYS A 150 12.33 -6.75 15.97
C LYS A 150 11.61 -6.13 17.18
N ILE A 151 12.22 -5.16 17.85
CA ILE A 151 11.61 -4.47 19.00
C ILE A 151 10.31 -3.75 18.59
N PHE A 152 10.30 -3.05 17.44
CA PHE A 152 9.09 -2.40 16.93
C PHE A 152 7.96 -3.39 16.62
N LEU A 153 8.28 -4.53 15.99
CA LEU A 153 7.27 -5.54 15.67
C LEU A 153 6.72 -6.22 16.93
N GLU A 154 7.57 -6.49 17.93
CA GLU A 154 7.15 -7.07 19.19
C GLU A 154 6.27 -6.11 20.01
N SER A 155 6.61 -4.81 20.05
CA SER A 155 5.81 -3.81 20.77
C SER A 155 4.45 -3.59 20.11
N GLU A 156 4.39 -3.49 18.78
CA GLU A 156 3.14 -3.38 18.03
C GLU A 156 2.29 -4.66 18.15
N ALA A 157 2.90 -5.85 18.04
CA ALA A 157 2.18 -7.11 18.19
C ALA A 157 1.56 -7.25 19.58
N ARG A 158 2.27 -6.83 20.64
CA ARG A 158 1.75 -6.84 22.01
C ARG A 158 0.59 -5.85 22.17
N ALA A 159 0.76 -4.61 21.70
CA ALA A 159 -0.28 -3.60 21.76
C ALA A 159 -1.54 -4.02 20.98
N PHE A 160 -1.35 -4.69 19.83
CA PHE A 160 -2.44 -5.28 19.06
C PHE A 160 -3.16 -6.39 19.85
N ALA A 161 -2.41 -7.33 20.44
CA ALA A 161 -2.98 -8.44 21.22
C ALA A 161 -3.81 -7.94 22.41
N GLU A 162 -3.29 -6.99 23.19
CA GLU A 162 -4.02 -6.41 24.34
C GLU A 162 -5.32 -5.70 23.90
N ARG A 163 -5.28 -4.94 22.80
CA ARG A 163 -6.48 -4.29 22.25
C ARG A 163 -7.48 -5.31 21.70
N PHE A 164 -7.00 -6.37 21.06
CA PHE A 164 -7.82 -7.43 20.50
C PHE A 164 -8.53 -8.22 21.61
N GLU A 165 -7.81 -8.65 22.65
CA GLU A 165 -8.38 -9.34 23.81
C GLU A 165 -9.43 -8.47 24.52
N ALA A 166 -9.14 -7.18 24.72
CA ALA A 166 -10.10 -6.26 25.32
C ALA A 166 -11.37 -6.09 24.46
N ALA A 167 -11.24 -6.06 23.13
CA ALA A 167 -12.38 -6.00 22.23
C ALA A 167 -13.20 -7.30 22.24
N ALA A 168 -12.53 -8.46 22.14
CA ALA A 168 -13.16 -9.76 22.20
C ALA A 168 -13.87 -10.01 23.54
N GLY A 169 -13.28 -9.58 24.65
CA GLY A 169 -13.90 -9.64 25.98
C GLY A 169 -15.18 -8.82 26.09
N ARG A 170 -15.21 -7.62 25.51
CA ARG A 170 -16.44 -6.80 25.42
C ARG A 170 -17.51 -7.49 24.57
N MET A 171 -17.15 -8.02 23.41
CA MET A 171 -18.08 -8.74 22.54
C MET A 171 -18.69 -9.96 23.23
N THR A 172 -17.86 -10.75 23.94
CA THR A 172 -18.32 -11.94 24.67
C THR A 172 -19.30 -11.55 25.78
N LYS A 173 -19.04 -10.43 26.48
CA LYS A 173 -19.92 -9.92 27.53
C LYS A 173 -21.25 -9.41 26.96
N GLU A 174 -21.23 -8.69 25.85
CA GLU A 174 -22.44 -8.22 25.17
C GLU A 174 -23.28 -9.39 24.64
N LEU A 175 -22.64 -10.41 24.06
CA LEU A 175 -23.33 -11.62 23.60
C LEU A 175 -23.98 -12.36 24.78
N GLY A 176 -23.28 -12.52 25.90
CA GLY A 176 -23.85 -13.14 27.10
C GLY A 176 -25.02 -12.34 27.71
N GLN A 177 -25.00 -11.01 27.63
CA GLN A 177 -26.13 -10.18 28.04
C GLN A 177 -27.34 -10.33 27.09
N LEU A 178 -27.08 -10.49 25.79
CA LEU A 178 -28.13 -10.74 24.80
C LEU A 178 -28.76 -12.13 25.00
N GLU A 179 -27.96 -13.17 25.22
CA GLU A 179 -28.45 -14.52 25.53
C GLU A 179 -29.34 -14.50 26.78
N ALA A 180 -28.89 -13.84 27.86
CA ALA A 180 -29.68 -13.70 29.08
C ALA A 180 -31.01 -12.94 28.85
N SER A 181 -31.01 -11.92 27.98
CA SER A 181 -32.22 -11.18 27.62
C SER A 181 -33.18 -12.01 26.75
N LEU A 182 -32.64 -12.85 25.87
CA LEU A 182 -33.41 -13.74 25.02
C LEU A 182 -34.07 -14.85 25.86
N ASP A 183 -33.31 -15.48 26.77
CA ASP A 183 -33.83 -16.47 27.72
C ASP A 183 -34.93 -15.86 28.59
N ALA A 184 -34.73 -14.65 29.13
CA ALA A 184 -35.77 -13.98 29.90
C ALA A 184 -37.04 -13.71 29.08
N SER A 185 -36.89 -13.38 27.79
CA SER A 185 -38.02 -13.16 26.89
C SER A 185 -38.73 -14.47 26.53
N ILE A 186 -37.99 -15.56 26.31
CA ILE A 186 -38.55 -16.90 26.05
C ILE A 186 -39.31 -17.40 27.27
N GLN A 187 -38.78 -17.22 28.48
CA GLN A 187 -39.45 -17.62 29.72
C GLN A 187 -40.73 -16.82 29.93
N SER A 188 -40.70 -15.50 29.68
CA SER A 188 -41.89 -14.65 29.71
C SER A 188 -42.94 -15.10 28.68
N MET A 189 -42.52 -15.50 27.48
CA MET A 189 -43.41 -16.07 26.46
C MET A 189 -43.97 -17.43 26.87
N ALA A 190 -43.16 -18.31 27.47
CA ALA A 190 -43.57 -19.62 27.96
C ALA A 190 -44.60 -19.49 29.09
N ASP A 191 -44.39 -18.54 30.01
CA ASP A 191 -45.36 -18.21 31.05
C ASP A 191 -46.66 -17.73 30.40
N GLN A 192 -46.61 -16.75 29.49
CA GLN A 192 -47.78 -16.23 28.76
C GLN A 192 -48.53 -17.28 27.95
N LEU A 193 -47.84 -18.23 27.32
CA LEU A 193 -48.44 -19.36 26.62
C LEU A 193 -49.03 -20.39 27.58
N GLY A 194 -48.41 -20.59 28.75
CA GLY A 194 -49.01 -21.37 29.85
C GLY A 194 -50.34 -20.78 30.32
N TRP A 195 -50.49 -19.45 30.29
CA TRP A 195 -51.78 -18.78 30.50
C TRP A 195 -52.74 -18.95 29.30
N ALA A 196 -52.24 -19.07 28.06
CA ALA A 196 -53.05 -19.25 26.86
C ALA A 196 -53.59 -20.68 26.68
N ASP A 197 -52.84 -21.70 27.11
CA ASP A 197 -53.32 -23.10 27.13
C ASP A 197 -54.48 -23.28 28.14
N SER A 198 -54.56 -22.43 29.16
CA SER A 198 -55.72 -22.35 30.07
C SER A 198 -56.99 -21.78 29.42
N LYS A 199 -56.86 -21.19 28.23
CA LYS A 199 -57.97 -20.68 27.40
C LYS A 199 -57.80 -21.14 25.95
N LEU A 200 -57.80 -22.46 25.73
CA LEU A 200 -57.91 -23.01 24.38
C LEU A 200 -59.27 -22.69 23.76
N GLY A 201 -59.27 -21.68 22.89
CA GLY A 201 -60.42 -21.26 22.10
C GLY A 201 -60.00 -20.68 20.77
N GLY A 202 -59.43 -21.51 19.89
CA GLY A 202 -59.25 -21.19 18.46
C GLY A 202 -57.81 -21.27 17.95
N THR A 203 -57.52 -22.31 17.18
CA THR A 203 -56.25 -22.54 16.46
C THR A 203 -55.82 -21.40 15.54
N GLU A 204 -56.76 -20.55 15.10
CA GLU A 204 -56.49 -19.39 14.25
C GLU A 204 -55.79 -18.26 15.03
N SER A 205 -56.20 -18.02 16.29
CA SER A 205 -55.56 -17.03 17.16
C SER A 205 -54.13 -17.44 17.52
N ALA A 206 -53.86 -18.75 17.66
CA ALA A 206 -52.51 -19.26 17.89
C ALA A 206 -51.58 -19.02 16.69
N LEU A 207 -52.07 -19.20 15.46
CA LEU A 207 -51.29 -18.97 14.23
C LEU A 207 -50.98 -17.49 14.01
N ASP A 208 -51.94 -16.59 14.23
CA ASP A 208 -51.72 -15.14 14.16
C ASP A 208 -50.69 -14.67 15.20
N THR A 209 -50.75 -15.26 16.40
CA THR A 209 -49.78 -14.96 17.46
C THR A 209 -48.38 -15.44 17.06
N ILE A 210 -48.25 -16.65 16.52
CA ILE A 210 -46.97 -17.19 16.00
C ILE A 210 -46.43 -16.31 14.86
N GLN A 211 -47.28 -15.86 13.94
CA GLN A 211 -46.86 -15.01 12.83
C GLN A 211 -46.39 -13.62 13.30
N ALA A 212 -47.04 -13.06 14.31
CA ALA A 212 -46.57 -11.84 14.97
C ALA A 212 -45.20 -12.04 15.65
N TYR A 213 -44.97 -13.20 16.29
CA TYR A 213 -43.68 -13.53 16.90
C TYR A 213 -42.56 -13.72 15.87
N VAL A 214 -42.80 -14.43 14.76
CA VAL A 214 -41.81 -14.59 13.68
C VAL A 214 -41.42 -13.23 13.08
N THR A 215 -42.41 -12.35 12.91
CA THR A 215 -42.17 -10.99 12.40
C THR A 215 -41.32 -10.17 13.37
N ARG A 216 -41.58 -10.30 14.68
CA ARG A 216 -40.81 -9.62 15.73
C ARG A 216 -39.39 -10.15 15.85
N ILE A 217 -39.18 -11.47 15.84
CA ILE A 217 -37.85 -12.09 15.85
C ILE A 217 -37.01 -11.64 14.64
N ASN A 218 -37.60 -11.62 13.45
CA ASN A 218 -36.92 -11.10 12.26
C ASN A 218 -36.55 -9.63 12.41
N SER A 219 -37.42 -8.81 13.02
CA SER A 219 -37.12 -7.39 13.25
C SER A 219 -35.99 -7.18 14.28
N GLU A 220 -35.99 -7.94 15.37
CA GLU A 220 -34.96 -7.88 16.41
C GLU A 220 -33.61 -8.39 15.87
N THR A 221 -33.63 -9.48 15.09
CA THR A 221 -32.42 -10.02 14.43
C THR A 221 -31.82 -9.02 13.43
N ASN A 222 -32.65 -8.31 12.66
CA ASN A 222 -32.19 -7.27 11.73
C ASN A 222 -31.63 -6.04 12.46
N ASP A 223 -32.20 -5.64 13.60
CA ASP A 223 -31.68 -4.53 14.41
C ASP A 223 -30.32 -4.89 15.05
N VAL A 224 -30.16 -6.13 15.52
CA VAL A 224 -28.91 -6.66 16.06
C VAL A 224 -27.81 -6.71 14.99
N ALA A 225 -28.13 -7.20 13.79
CA ALA A 225 -27.18 -7.21 12.68
C ALA A 225 -26.76 -5.78 12.29
N SER A 226 -27.70 -4.83 12.29
CA SER A 226 -27.41 -3.41 12.03
C SER A 226 -26.50 -2.77 13.08
N ARG A 227 -26.68 -3.10 14.37
CA ARG A 227 -25.83 -2.63 15.48
C ARG A 227 -24.42 -3.21 15.42
N LEU A 228 -24.29 -4.52 15.20
CA LEU A 228 -23.00 -5.18 14.99
C LEU A 228 -22.23 -4.54 13.83
N ARG A 229 -22.89 -4.31 12.69
CA ARG A 229 -22.29 -3.63 11.52
C ARG A 229 -21.84 -2.20 11.81
N THR A 230 -22.61 -1.45 12.59
CA THR A 230 -22.25 -0.07 12.98
C THR A 230 -20.96 -0.03 13.82
N ILE A 231 -20.72 -1.05 14.64
CA ILE A 231 -19.50 -1.19 15.44
C ILE A 231 -18.28 -1.46 14.54
N PHE A 232 -18.42 -2.29 13.49
CA PHE A 232 -17.34 -2.57 12.54
C PHE A 232 -17.00 -1.41 11.59
N ARG A 233 -17.95 -0.50 11.31
CA ARG A 233 -17.74 0.69 10.44
C ARG A 233 -16.95 1.84 11.08
N GLN A 234 -16.73 1.82 12.40
CA GLN A 234 -16.02 2.92 13.10
C GLN A 234 -14.53 3.00 12.76
N ASP A 235 -13.94 1.90 12.30
CA ASP A 235 -12.58 1.85 11.78
C ASP A 235 -12.67 1.94 10.25
N LYS A 236 -12.07 2.96 9.63
CA LYS A 236 -12.00 3.17 8.16
C LYS A 236 -11.20 2.07 7.43
N ARG A 237 -11.47 0.80 7.71
CA ARG A 237 -10.87 -0.35 7.06
C ARG A 237 -11.65 -0.64 5.79
N ASP A 238 -10.94 -1.01 4.73
CA ASP A 238 -11.55 -1.53 3.51
C ASP A 238 -12.31 -2.82 3.86
N ASP A 239 -13.63 -2.75 3.77
CA ASP A 239 -14.50 -3.90 3.97
C ASP A 239 -14.69 -4.64 2.62
N PRO A 240 -14.13 -5.85 2.46
CA PRO A 240 -14.25 -6.61 1.23
C PRO A 240 -15.69 -7.07 0.94
N VAL A 241 -16.59 -7.10 1.94
CA VAL A 241 -18.01 -7.42 1.74
C VAL A 241 -18.72 -6.23 1.10
N THR A 242 -18.51 -5.02 1.64
CA THR A 242 -19.05 -3.78 1.08
C THR A 242 -18.58 -3.56 -0.36
N GLU A 243 -17.29 -3.74 -0.68
CA GLU A 243 -16.79 -3.60 -2.06
C GLU A 243 -17.35 -4.64 -3.05
N ARG A 244 -17.62 -5.86 -2.56
CA ARG A 244 -18.24 -6.92 -3.36
C ARG A 244 -19.69 -6.56 -3.71
N GLU A 245 -20.48 -6.12 -2.73
CA GLU A 245 -21.87 -5.71 -2.97
C GLU A 245 -21.95 -4.43 -3.81
N ARG A 246 -21.02 -3.49 -3.60
CA ARG A 246 -20.84 -2.30 -4.45
C ARG A 246 -20.65 -2.66 -5.92
N THR A 247 -19.76 -3.63 -6.17
CA THR A 247 -19.48 -4.12 -7.52
C THR A 247 -20.70 -4.81 -8.13
N LYS A 248 -21.37 -5.67 -7.38
CA LYS A 248 -22.57 -6.38 -7.84
C LYS A 248 -23.69 -5.42 -8.24
N LEU A 249 -24.00 -4.43 -7.40
CA LEU A 249 -25.03 -3.43 -7.70
C LEU A 249 -24.66 -2.58 -8.91
N ARG A 250 -23.39 -2.17 -9.04
CA ARG A 250 -22.91 -1.42 -10.21
C ARG A 250 -23.13 -2.22 -11.49
N ASP A 251 -22.78 -3.49 -11.48
CA ASP A 251 -22.87 -4.34 -12.67
C ASP A 251 -24.35 -4.58 -13.05
N GLU A 252 -25.23 -4.83 -12.08
CA GLU A 252 -26.69 -4.90 -12.29
C GLU A 252 -27.27 -3.59 -12.87
N LEU A 253 -26.81 -2.43 -12.38
CA LEU A 253 -27.22 -1.12 -12.91
C LEU A 253 -26.72 -0.90 -14.34
N VAL A 254 -25.50 -1.33 -14.67
CA VAL A 254 -24.95 -1.23 -16.03
C VAL A 254 -25.81 -2.05 -16.99
N ASP A 255 -26.16 -3.29 -16.62
CA ASP A 255 -27.00 -4.15 -17.46
C ASP A 255 -28.39 -3.53 -17.69
N GLN A 256 -29.03 -3.03 -16.62
CA GLN A 256 -30.33 -2.36 -16.73
C GLN A 256 -30.28 -1.09 -17.59
N LEU A 257 -29.23 -0.28 -17.45
CA LEU A 257 -29.06 0.96 -18.22
C LEU A 257 -28.79 0.70 -19.70
N LEU A 258 -28.15 -0.42 -20.05
CA LEU A 258 -27.92 -0.82 -21.44
C LEU A 258 -29.20 -1.30 -22.14
N ASP A 259 -30.12 -1.91 -21.39
CA ASP A 259 -31.40 -2.38 -21.94
C ASP A 259 -32.37 -1.23 -22.25
N ASP A 260 -32.25 -0.06 -21.60
CA ASP A 260 -33.13 1.09 -21.84
C ASP A 260 -32.60 2.06 -22.91
N ARG A 261 -32.88 1.73 -24.18
CA ARG A 261 -32.52 2.55 -25.36
C ARG A 261 -32.98 4.02 -25.27
N LYS A 262 -34.11 4.33 -24.62
CA LYS A 262 -34.61 5.72 -24.53
C LYS A 262 -33.75 6.55 -23.58
N LEU A 263 -33.28 5.92 -22.51
CA LEU A 263 -32.44 6.55 -21.49
C LEU A 263 -31.04 6.84 -22.04
N LEU A 264 -30.48 5.94 -22.85
CA LEU A 264 -29.21 6.15 -23.57
C LEU A 264 -29.23 7.37 -24.51
N ASP A 265 -30.33 7.56 -25.26
CA ASP A 265 -30.51 8.72 -26.14
C ASP A 265 -30.65 10.04 -25.38
N SER A 266 -31.28 10.02 -24.20
CA SER A 266 -31.39 11.19 -23.31
C SER A 266 -30.07 11.55 -22.63
N ILE A 267 -29.26 10.54 -22.25
CA ILE A 267 -27.91 10.75 -21.70
C ILE A 267 -26.99 11.34 -22.77
N ALA A 268 -27.03 10.81 -24.00
CA ALA A 268 -26.20 11.28 -25.11
C ALA A 268 -26.46 12.75 -25.51
N LYS A 269 -27.67 13.26 -25.24
CA LYS A 269 -28.08 14.65 -25.49
C LYS A 269 -27.81 15.59 -24.31
N GLY A 270 -27.19 15.11 -23.23
CA GLY A 270 -26.75 15.92 -22.09
C GLY A 270 -27.86 16.61 -21.29
N THR A 271 -29.10 16.13 -21.38
CA THR A 271 -30.29 16.88 -20.92
C THR A 271 -31.00 16.32 -19.70
N ALA A 272 -30.47 15.28 -19.05
CA ALA A 272 -31.21 14.56 -18.02
C ALA A 272 -30.73 14.89 -16.59
N ASN A 273 -31.60 15.55 -15.83
CA ASN A 273 -31.57 15.51 -14.36
C ASN A 273 -32.23 14.19 -13.93
N PHE A 274 -31.45 13.29 -13.35
CA PHE A 274 -31.94 12.00 -12.87
C PHE A 274 -32.36 12.10 -11.41
N THR A 275 -33.58 11.67 -11.12
CA THR A 275 -34.05 11.44 -9.74
C THR A 275 -33.96 9.95 -9.47
N ILE A 276 -33.06 9.54 -8.57
CA ILE A 276 -32.88 8.14 -8.20
C ILE A 276 -33.93 7.79 -7.15
N SER A 277 -34.80 6.83 -7.46
CA SER A 277 -35.66 6.19 -6.46
C SER A 277 -35.40 4.69 -6.48
N ALA A 278 -34.84 4.15 -5.40
CA ALA A 278 -34.70 2.71 -5.23
C ALA A 278 -36.03 2.10 -4.77
N LYS A 279 -36.52 1.07 -5.46
CA LYS A 279 -37.61 0.20 -4.98
C LYS A 279 -37.07 -1.22 -4.86
N GLY A 280 -37.01 -1.73 -3.64
CA GLY A 280 -36.49 -3.06 -3.30
C GLY A 280 -35.95 -3.11 -1.87
N LYS A 281 -35.66 -4.30 -1.35
CA LYS A 281 -34.85 -4.43 -0.11
C LYS A 281 -33.47 -3.89 -0.43
N ALA A 282 -33.05 -2.82 0.24
CA ALA A 282 -31.69 -2.34 0.14
C ALA A 282 -30.74 -3.50 0.48
N ALA A 283 -29.66 -3.68 -0.29
CA ALA A 283 -28.54 -4.44 0.22
C ALA A 283 -28.12 -3.72 1.51
N GLU A 284 -28.32 -4.35 2.67
CA GLU A 284 -28.18 -3.70 3.99
C GLU A 284 -26.75 -3.17 4.25
N GLU A 285 -25.81 -3.53 3.37
CA GLU A 285 -24.40 -3.16 3.38
C GLU A 285 -24.09 -1.82 2.69
N LEU A 286 -24.99 -1.27 1.85
CA LEU A 286 -24.77 -0.01 1.12
C LEU A 286 -25.59 1.14 1.72
N THR A 287 -24.93 2.26 2.04
CA THR A 287 -25.62 3.46 2.52
C THR A 287 -26.22 4.27 1.37
N LYS A 288 -27.15 5.20 1.67
CA LYS A 288 -27.66 6.14 0.67
C LYS A 288 -26.56 7.00 0.04
N GLU A 289 -25.46 7.22 0.77
CA GLU A 289 -24.30 7.99 0.32
C GLU A 289 -23.46 7.21 -0.68
N ASP A 290 -23.43 5.87 -0.58
CA ASP A 290 -22.71 4.97 -1.50
C ASP A 290 -23.42 4.80 -2.86
N LEU A 291 -24.75 4.95 -2.90
CA LEU A 291 -25.54 4.76 -4.12
C LEU A 291 -25.23 5.80 -5.21
N SER A 292 -24.96 7.04 -4.83
CA SER A 292 -24.63 8.13 -5.75
C SER A 292 -23.35 7.89 -6.55
N PRO A 293 -22.19 7.57 -5.92
CA PRO A 293 -20.97 7.24 -6.66
C PRO A 293 -21.11 5.94 -7.46
N ILE A 294 -21.80 4.92 -6.95
CA ILE A 294 -22.06 3.67 -7.72
C ILE A 294 -22.82 3.97 -9.01
N PHE A 295 -23.88 4.77 -8.94
CA PHE A 295 -24.68 5.13 -10.09
C PHE A 295 -23.90 6.01 -11.09
N LYS A 296 -23.09 6.96 -10.60
CA LYS A 296 -22.20 7.75 -11.46
C LYS A 296 -21.17 6.88 -12.19
N ASP A 297 -20.60 5.90 -11.48
CA ASP A 297 -19.67 4.94 -12.07
C ASP A 297 -20.36 4.07 -13.13
N ALA A 298 -21.55 3.56 -12.83
CA ALA A 298 -22.37 2.81 -13.79
C ALA A 298 -22.71 3.65 -15.03
N LEU A 299 -23.19 4.89 -14.85
CA LEU A 299 -23.47 5.82 -15.94
C LEU A 299 -22.23 6.07 -16.81
N LYS A 300 -21.08 6.30 -16.19
CA LYS A 300 -19.82 6.52 -16.91
C LYS A 300 -19.45 5.30 -17.76
N ILE A 301 -19.56 4.09 -17.20
CA ILE A 301 -19.30 2.84 -17.94
C ILE A 301 -20.23 2.73 -19.15
N VAL A 302 -21.51 3.02 -18.97
CA VAL A 302 -22.52 2.95 -20.04
C VAL A 302 -22.24 4.00 -21.12
N VAL A 303 -21.97 5.25 -20.73
CA VAL A 303 -21.61 6.34 -21.66
C VAL A 303 -20.35 5.99 -22.44
N ASP A 304 -19.30 5.50 -21.77
CA ASP A 304 -18.06 5.10 -22.41
C ASP A 304 -18.29 3.93 -23.39
N LYS A 305 -19.18 2.99 -23.06
CA LYS A 305 -19.54 1.84 -23.91
C LYS A 305 -20.32 2.28 -25.15
N VAL A 306 -21.37 3.09 -25.00
CA VAL A 306 -22.14 3.67 -26.12
C VAL A 306 -21.25 4.55 -27.00
N GLU A 307 -20.40 5.36 -26.39
CA GLU A 307 -19.45 6.21 -27.12
C GLU A 307 -18.42 5.37 -27.87
N LYS A 308 -18.03 4.19 -27.34
CA LYS A 308 -17.15 3.24 -28.03
C LYS A 308 -17.82 2.57 -29.23
N GLU A 309 -19.11 2.26 -29.16
CA GLU A 309 -19.89 1.69 -30.27
C GLU A 309 -19.96 2.60 -31.50
N LYS A 310 -19.84 3.92 -31.31
CA LYS A 310 -19.74 4.87 -32.43
C LYS A 310 -18.43 4.73 -33.21
N TYR A 311 -17.43 4.07 -32.66
CA TYR A 311 -16.18 3.87 -33.38
C TYR A 311 -16.15 2.54 -34.13
N SER A 312 -15.54 2.55 -35.30
CA SER A 312 -15.14 1.33 -36.00
C SER A 312 -13.69 1.44 -36.48
N VAL A 313 -12.98 0.31 -36.44
CA VAL A 313 -11.63 0.18 -36.98
C VAL A 313 -11.70 -0.70 -38.22
N GLN A 314 -11.15 -0.21 -39.33
CA GLN A 314 -11.09 -0.95 -40.59
C GLN A 314 -9.66 -1.05 -41.05
N ILE A 315 -9.23 -2.26 -41.42
CA ILE A 315 -7.94 -2.52 -42.04
C ILE A 315 -8.20 -2.95 -43.48
N LYS A 316 -7.64 -2.21 -44.43
CA LYS A 316 -7.85 -2.42 -45.87
C LYS A 316 -6.53 -2.48 -46.59
N LYS A 317 -6.47 -3.26 -47.67
CA LYS A 317 -5.38 -3.11 -48.63
C LYS A 317 -5.56 -1.80 -49.42
N PRO A 318 -4.50 -1.15 -49.89
CA PRO A 318 -4.63 0.08 -50.67
C PRO A 318 -5.55 -0.05 -51.90
N GLY A 319 -5.61 -1.23 -52.53
CA GLY A 319 -6.52 -1.50 -53.66
C GLY A 319 -8.00 -1.67 -53.29
N GLU A 320 -8.33 -1.80 -52.01
CA GLU A 320 -9.71 -1.89 -51.50
C GLU A 320 -10.19 -0.53 -50.95
N CYS A 321 -9.31 0.47 -50.92
CA CYS A 321 -9.63 1.83 -50.51
C CYS A 321 -10.21 2.62 -51.68
N THR A 322 -11.25 3.39 -51.40
CA THR A 322 -11.76 4.40 -52.35
C THR A 322 -10.80 5.58 -52.46
N GLU A 323 -10.87 6.33 -53.57
CA GLU A 323 -10.05 7.54 -53.75
C GLU A 323 -10.30 8.60 -52.65
N ASN A 324 -11.54 8.73 -52.18
CA ASN A 324 -11.87 9.62 -51.08
C ASN A 324 -11.20 9.19 -49.77
N GLU A 325 -11.15 7.89 -49.46
CA GLU A 325 -10.47 7.38 -48.26
C GLU A 325 -8.95 7.63 -48.32
N LEU A 326 -8.33 7.47 -49.49
CA LEU A 326 -6.90 7.77 -49.67
C LEU A 326 -6.60 9.26 -49.52
N ASN A 327 -7.47 10.12 -50.07
CA ASN A 327 -7.36 11.56 -49.92
C ASN A 327 -7.53 11.99 -48.44
N ASP A 328 -8.57 11.51 -47.76
CA ASP A 328 -8.82 11.78 -46.34
C ASP A 328 -7.65 11.32 -45.46
N PHE A 329 -7.07 10.15 -45.78
CA PHE A 329 -5.86 9.67 -45.11
C PHE A 329 -4.69 10.65 -45.27
N GLY A 330 -4.45 11.10 -46.50
CA GLY A 330 -3.41 12.10 -46.79
C GLY A 330 -3.65 13.43 -46.07
N VAL A 331 -4.90 13.90 -46.00
CA VAL A 331 -5.28 15.13 -45.27
C VAL A 331 -4.98 15.00 -43.78
N LEU A 332 -5.29 13.86 -43.16
CA LEU A 332 -5.01 13.61 -41.75
C LEU A 332 -3.51 13.55 -41.45
N LEU A 333 -2.70 12.94 -42.31
CA LEU A 333 -1.24 12.95 -42.15
C LEU A 333 -0.64 14.35 -42.27
N LYS A 334 -1.13 15.17 -43.21
CA LYS A 334 -0.73 16.57 -43.33
C LYS A 334 -1.02 17.37 -42.06
N LYS A 335 -2.20 17.15 -41.44
CA LYS A 335 -2.53 17.75 -40.12
C LYS A 335 -1.57 17.29 -39.00
N GLY A 336 -1.00 16.09 -39.13
CA GLY A 336 -0.02 15.52 -38.21
C GLY A 336 1.40 16.03 -38.36
N GLY A 337 1.67 16.90 -39.34
CA GLY A 337 3.01 17.44 -39.62
C GLY A 337 3.87 16.55 -40.50
N GLU A 338 3.36 15.42 -41.00
CA GLU A 338 4.08 14.57 -41.95
C GLU A 338 3.78 15.04 -43.38
N VAL A 339 4.59 15.96 -43.89
CA VAL A 339 4.50 16.41 -45.29
C VAL A 339 5.58 15.73 -46.11
N ALA A 340 5.18 14.85 -47.01
CA ALA A 340 6.01 14.42 -48.11
C ALA A 340 5.27 14.59 -49.43
N VAL A 341 5.94 15.18 -50.41
CA VAL A 341 5.56 15.12 -51.83
C VAL A 341 5.40 13.64 -52.21
N GLY A 342 4.28 13.29 -52.84
CA GLY A 342 4.01 11.92 -53.30
C GLY A 342 3.42 10.96 -52.27
N ILE A 343 2.76 11.46 -51.22
CA ILE A 343 2.13 10.59 -50.20
C ILE A 343 1.10 9.63 -50.78
N GLU A 344 0.33 10.05 -51.79
CA GLU A 344 -0.65 9.19 -52.47
C GLU A 344 -0.01 7.96 -53.12
N ALA A 345 1.13 8.13 -53.80
CA ALA A 345 1.87 7.01 -54.39
C ALA A 345 2.43 6.07 -53.31
N ARG A 346 2.83 6.62 -52.15
CA ARG A 346 3.31 5.84 -51.00
C ARG A 346 2.17 5.08 -50.31
N LEU A 347 0.97 5.67 -50.22
CA LEU A 347 -0.22 4.98 -49.69
C LEU A 347 -0.58 3.77 -50.55
N ARG A 348 -0.49 3.88 -51.88
CA ARG A 348 -0.75 2.77 -52.82
C ARG A 348 0.25 1.61 -52.73
N THR A 349 1.45 1.86 -52.21
CA THR A 349 2.52 0.85 -52.07
C THR A 349 2.63 0.24 -50.67
N ALA A 350 1.84 0.72 -49.71
CA ALA A 350 1.75 0.15 -48.37
C ALA A 350 1.27 -1.30 -48.39
N ASP A 351 1.54 -2.06 -47.33
CA ASP A 351 0.97 -3.42 -47.19
C ASP A 351 -0.51 -3.34 -46.85
N VAL A 352 -0.84 -2.58 -45.81
CA VAL A 352 -2.21 -2.31 -45.36
C VAL A 352 -2.32 -0.91 -44.78
N LEU A 353 -3.52 -0.35 -44.90
CA LEU A 353 -3.92 0.93 -44.33
C LEU A 353 -5.02 0.67 -43.29
N GLY A 354 -4.93 1.37 -42.17
CA GLY A 354 -5.87 1.28 -41.07
C GLY A 354 -6.59 2.62 -40.87
N PHE A 355 -7.88 2.53 -40.61
CA PHE A 355 -8.78 3.67 -40.44
C PHE A 355 -9.54 3.53 -39.14
N ILE A 356 -9.52 4.59 -38.33
CA ILE A 356 -10.44 4.78 -37.22
C ILE A 356 -11.56 5.68 -37.73
N ARG A 357 -12.77 5.15 -37.78
CA ARG A 357 -13.97 5.93 -38.08
C ARG A 357 -14.71 6.21 -36.79
N TYR A 358 -15.16 7.45 -36.63
CA TYR A 358 -16.19 7.82 -35.69
C TYR A 358 -17.45 8.07 -36.49
N GLU A 359 -18.46 7.23 -36.29
CA GLU A 359 -19.65 7.10 -37.13
C GLU A 359 -19.25 6.84 -38.59
N LYS A 360 -19.26 7.89 -39.44
CA LYS A 360 -18.88 7.80 -40.85
C LYS A 360 -17.58 8.54 -41.18
N ALA A 361 -17.09 9.42 -40.30
CA ALA A 361 -15.91 10.25 -40.56
C ALA A 361 -14.62 9.53 -40.15
N ILE A 362 -13.57 9.65 -40.96
CA ILE A 362 -12.23 9.15 -40.61
C ILE A 362 -11.61 10.16 -39.63
N VAL A 363 -11.31 9.70 -38.42
CA VAL A 363 -10.75 10.52 -37.33
C VAL A 363 -9.35 10.07 -36.91
N GLY A 364 -8.89 8.94 -37.44
CA GLY A 364 -7.54 8.44 -37.23
C GLY A 364 -7.10 7.46 -38.30
N VAL A 365 -5.80 7.38 -38.50
CA VAL A 365 -5.15 6.63 -39.58
C VAL A 365 -3.85 5.99 -39.09
N GLY A 366 -3.47 4.90 -39.74
CA GLY A 366 -2.23 4.16 -39.50
C GLY A 366 -1.89 3.29 -40.69
N ALA A 367 -0.62 2.97 -40.90
CA ALA A 367 -0.21 2.10 -41.99
C ALA A 367 0.88 1.12 -41.59
N LEU A 368 0.83 -0.05 -42.24
CA LEU A 368 1.95 -0.97 -42.30
C LEU A 368 2.65 -0.78 -43.65
N LYS A 369 3.80 -0.12 -43.62
CA LYS A 369 4.56 0.26 -44.80
C LYS A 369 5.50 -0.86 -45.25
N LYS A 370 5.88 -0.81 -46.53
CA LYS A 370 6.97 -1.59 -47.12
C LYS A 370 8.14 -0.66 -47.43
N PRO A 371 9.00 -0.38 -46.44
CA PRO A 371 10.13 0.51 -46.64
C PRO A 371 11.10 -0.07 -47.67
N ALA A 372 11.74 0.78 -48.46
CA ALA A 372 12.85 0.38 -49.32
C ALA A 372 14.01 -0.16 -48.46
N VAL A 373 14.73 -1.17 -48.97
CA VAL A 373 15.82 -1.84 -48.25
C VAL A 373 16.89 -0.84 -47.77
N ALA A 374 17.27 0.11 -48.63
CA ALA A 374 18.25 1.15 -48.29
C ALA A 374 17.78 2.05 -47.13
N TYR A 375 16.50 2.45 -47.13
CA TYR A 375 15.94 3.27 -46.06
C TYR A 375 15.92 2.51 -44.72
N ARG A 376 15.43 1.28 -44.73
CA ARG A 376 15.38 0.41 -43.53
C ARG A 376 16.77 0.21 -42.94
N ASN A 377 17.77 -0.12 -43.76
CA ASN A 377 19.14 -0.32 -43.29
C ASN A 377 19.72 0.97 -42.68
N GLY A 378 19.42 2.13 -43.30
CA GLY A 378 19.84 3.43 -42.77
C GLY A 378 19.22 3.75 -41.40
N VAL A 379 17.94 3.41 -41.17
CA VAL A 379 17.28 3.61 -39.87
C VAL A 379 17.95 2.78 -38.77
N PHE A 380 18.21 1.50 -39.03
CA PHE A 380 18.86 0.61 -38.06
C PHE A 380 20.31 1.01 -37.79
N GLN A 381 21.03 1.49 -38.81
CA GLN A 381 22.39 2.01 -38.65
C GLN A 381 22.43 3.29 -37.82
N LYS A 382 21.52 4.26 -38.06
CA LYS A 382 21.42 5.49 -37.27
C LYS A 382 21.11 5.20 -35.81
N ALA A 383 20.24 4.22 -35.55
CA ALA A 383 19.92 3.76 -34.21
C ALA A 383 21.03 2.93 -33.57
N GLN A 384 22.08 2.53 -34.31
CA GLN A 384 23.08 1.56 -33.82
C GLN A 384 22.39 0.29 -33.28
N ALA A 385 21.39 -0.20 -34.03
CA ALA A 385 20.56 -1.33 -33.65
C ALA A 385 21.37 -2.63 -33.60
N THR A 386 21.08 -3.47 -32.62
CA THR A 386 21.66 -4.82 -32.50
C THR A 386 20.91 -5.85 -33.35
N ALA A 387 19.65 -5.57 -33.68
CA ALA A 387 18.81 -6.47 -34.45
C ALA A 387 19.11 -6.36 -35.96
N ASN A 388 18.97 -7.47 -36.68
CA ASN A 388 19.18 -7.50 -38.13
C ASN A 388 18.02 -6.81 -38.86
N PRO A 389 18.26 -5.76 -39.68
CA PRO A 389 17.21 -5.10 -40.44
C PRO A 389 16.43 -6.04 -41.37
N GLY A 390 17.08 -7.13 -41.83
CA GLY A 390 16.47 -8.13 -42.71
C GLY A 390 15.21 -8.76 -42.14
N ASP A 391 15.16 -8.94 -40.82
CA ASP A 391 14.07 -9.60 -40.11
C ASP A 391 12.80 -8.75 -40.07
N PHE A 392 12.96 -7.42 -40.16
CA PHE A 392 11.87 -6.46 -40.04
C PHE A 392 11.49 -5.89 -41.42
N THR A 393 10.74 -6.67 -42.20
CA THR A 393 10.33 -6.29 -43.58
C THR A 393 9.14 -5.32 -43.63
N ARG A 394 8.64 -4.89 -42.47
CA ARG A 394 7.47 -4.02 -42.31
C ARG A 394 7.73 -2.94 -41.29
N GLU A 395 7.23 -1.75 -41.58
CA GLU A 395 7.30 -0.61 -40.68
C GLU A 395 5.88 -0.17 -40.30
N LEU A 396 5.61 -0.10 -39.00
CA LEU A 396 4.42 0.58 -38.49
C LEU A 396 4.70 2.07 -38.43
N GLY A 397 3.90 2.86 -39.15
CA GLY A 397 4.00 4.31 -39.13
C GLY A 397 2.80 4.99 -39.78
N TRP A 398 2.93 6.28 -40.11
CA TRP A 398 1.80 7.10 -40.56
C TRP A 398 0.63 7.05 -39.55
N LEU A 399 0.97 7.01 -38.26
CA LEU A 399 0.00 6.93 -37.17
C LEU A 399 -0.42 8.34 -36.76
N PHE A 400 -1.66 8.69 -37.04
CA PHE A 400 -2.23 9.96 -36.62
C PHE A 400 -3.67 9.77 -36.15
N VAL A 401 -4.02 10.39 -35.02
CA VAL A 401 -5.40 10.45 -34.53
C VAL A 401 -5.68 11.88 -34.11
N GLU A 402 -6.81 12.41 -34.57
CA GLU A 402 -7.25 13.76 -34.21
C GLU A 402 -7.35 13.92 -32.69
N GLN A 403 -7.00 15.09 -32.17
CA GLN A 403 -6.81 15.32 -30.73
C GLN A 403 -8.02 14.93 -29.89
N LYS A 404 -9.24 15.17 -30.38
CA LYS A 404 -10.52 14.83 -29.72
C LYS A 404 -10.77 13.32 -29.61
N HIS A 405 -10.09 12.51 -30.41
CA HIS A 405 -10.31 11.06 -30.52
C HIS A 405 -9.12 10.23 -30.03
N ARG A 406 -8.05 10.87 -29.51
CA ARG A 406 -6.86 10.18 -28.98
C ARG A 406 -7.18 9.37 -27.73
N GLY A 407 -6.53 8.21 -27.58
CA GLY A 407 -6.68 7.33 -26.41
C GLY A 407 -7.91 6.41 -26.45
N LYS A 408 -8.71 6.48 -27.53
CA LYS A 408 -9.83 5.56 -27.78
C LYS A 408 -9.33 4.33 -28.56
N GLN A 409 -9.54 4.31 -29.87
CA GLN A 409 -9.30 3.14 -30.74
C GLN A 409 -7.86 2.97 -31.26
N THR A 410 -6.89 3.73 -30.74
CA THR A 410 -5.50 3.69 -31.23
C THR A 410 -4.86 2.31 -31.01
N ARG A 411 -5.20 1.64 -29.91
CA ARG A 411 -4.73 0.28 -29.63
C ARG A 411 -5.32 -0.73 -30.62
N ASP A 412 -6.62 -0.65 -30.85
CA ASP A 412 -7.34 -1.57 -31.74
C ASP A 412 -6.88 -1.39 -33.21
N LEU A 413 -6.60 -0.15 -33.63
CA LEU A 413 -5.95 0.15 -34.91
C LEU A 413 -4.58 -0.52 -35.06
N ILE A 414 -3.71 -0.38 -34.05
CA ILE A 414 -2.37 -0.99 -34.09
C ILE A 414 -2.49 -2.53 -34.08
N SER A 415 -3.39 -3.09 -33.27
CA SER A 415 -3.65 -4.54 -33.27
C SER A 415 -4.04 -5.03 -34.66
N GLY A 416 -5.03 -4.41 -35.29
CA GLY A 416 -5.48 -4.80 -36.63
C GLY A 416 -4.39 -4.68 -37.70
N LEU A 417 -3.53 -3.66 -37.62
CA LEU A 417 -2.39 -3.51 -38.53
C LEU A 417 -1.33 -4.61 -38.34
N LEU A 418 -1.07 -5.01 -37.09
CA LEU A 418 -0.12 -6.07 -36.76
C LEU A 418 -0.67 -7.47 -37.11
N ASP A 419 -1.95 -7.72 -36.88
CA ASP A 419 -2.61 -8.97 -37.28
C ASP A 419 -2.52 -9.17 -38.80
N ALA A 420 -2.67 -8.08 -39.56
CA ALA A 420 -2.49 -8.08 -41.01
C ALA A 420 -1.03 -8.34 -41.47
N ALA A 421 -0.03 -8.19 -40.59
CA ALA A 421 1.36 -8.48 -40.90
C ALA A 421 1.67 -9.99 -41.01
N ARG A 422 0.73 -10.86 -40.59
CA ARG A 422 0.78 -12.33 -40.75
C ARG A 422 2.13 -12.95 -40.34
N ALA A 423 2.49 -12.79 -39.07
CA ALA A 423 3.71 -13.31 -38.44
C ALA A 423 5.06 -12.70 -38.90
N LYS A 424 5.05 -11.65 -39.73
CA LYS A 424 6.27 -10.87 -40.02
C LYS A 424 6.61 -9.96 -38.84
N LEU A 425 7.89 -9.86 -38.49
CA LEU A 425 8.34 -8.89 -37.50
C LEU A 425 8.23 -7.47 -38.04
N VAL A 426 7.72 -6.57 -37.20
CA VAL A 426 7.46 -5.17 -37.52
C VAL A 426 8.38 -4.28 -36.68
N TYR A 427 8.90 -3.22 -37.29
CA TYR A 427 9.58 -2.14 -36.55
C TYR A 427 8.76 -0.86 -36.62
N ALA A 428 9.02 0.08 -35.72
CA ALA A 428 8.42 1.41 -35.73
C ALA A 428 9.47 2.45 -35.33
N THR A 429 9.34 3.67 -35.85
CA THR A 429 10.13 4.82 -35.39
C THR A 429 9.20 5.86 -34.81
N THR A 430 9.54 6.39 -33.65
CA THR A 430 8.80 7.49 -33.03
C THR A 430 9.75 8.46 -32.35
N ARG A 431 9.28 9.68 -32.13
CA ARG A 431 9.96 10.67 -31.31
C ARG A 431 10.08 10.18 -29.87
N LYS A 432 11.23 10.41 -29.25
CA LYS A 432 11.52 10.07 -27.85
C LYS A 432 10.58 10.74 -26.86
N ALA A 433 10.09 11.94 -27.18
CA ALA A 433 9.11 12.65 -26.36
C ALA A 433 7.67 12.07 -26.43
N ASN A 434 7.37 11.17 -27.38
CA ASN A 434 6.03 10.60 -27.54
C ASN A 434 5.79 9.38 -26.62
N GLU A 435 5.83 9.61 -25.31
CA GLU A 435 5.70 8.55 -24.30
C GLU A 435 4.38 7.78 -24.38
N LYS A 436 3.30 8.46 -24.79
CA LYS A 436 1.97 7.84 -24.94
C LYS A 436 1.99 6.75 -26.01
N LEU A 437 2.56 7.02 -27.18
CA LEU A 437 2.69 6.02 -28.24
C LEU A 437 3.65 4.90 -27.84
N GLN A 438 4.76 5.23 -27.17
CA GLN A 438 5.71 4.23 -26.66
C GLN A 438 5.03 3.25 -25.68
N ARG A 439 4.17 3.73 -24.79
CA ARG A 439 3.40 2.89 -23.87
C ARG A 439 2.45 1.94 -24.62
N ILE A 440 1.78 2.42 -25.66
CA ILE A 440 0.88 1.59 -26.49
C ILE A 440 1.70 0.52 -27.23
N LEU A 441 2.81 0.91 -27.87
CA LEU A 441 3.69 -0.03 -28.59
C LEU A 441 4.30 -1.08 -27.66
N LYS A 442 4.65 -0.72 -26.42
CA LYS A 442 5.12 -1.66 -25.40
C LYS A 442 4.09 -2.76 -25.10
N HIS A 443 2.79 -2.43 -25.05
CA HIS A 443 1.73 -3.45 -24.92
C HIS A 443 1.67 -4.41 -26.11
N HIS A 444 2.11 -3.97 -27.30
CA HIS A 444 2.25 -4.79 -28.50
C HIS A 444 3.67 -5.38 -28.67
N ARG A 445 4.46 -5.44 -27.59
CA ARG A 445 5.80 -6.08 -27.53
C ARG A 445 6.86 -5.40 -28.40
N PHE A 446 6.72 -4.10 -28.62
CA PHE A 446 7.78 -3.27 -29.18
C PHE A 446 8.69 -2.77 -28.07
N PHE A 447 10.00 -2.92 -28.28
CA PHE A 447 11.02 -2.44 -27.35
C PHE A 447 12.06 -1.64 -28.12
N GLN A 448 12.69 -0.68 -27.44
CA GLN A 448 13.76 0.11 -28.03
C GLN A 448 14.93 -0.78 -28.41
N ASN A 449 15.43 -0.62 -29.62
CA ASN A 449 16.59 -1.32 -30.13
C ASN A 449 17.63 -0.30 -30.60
N GLY A 450 18.73 -0.19 -29.85
CA GLY A 450 19.77 0.80 -30.07
C GLY A 450 19.53 2.14 -29.38
N ALA A 451 20.30 3.15 -29.78
CA ALA A 451 20.31 4.49 -29.24
C ALA A 451 19.31 5.43 -29.95
N ALA A 452 18.92 6.50 -29.25
CA ALA A 452 18.17 7.59 -29.86
C ALA A 452 19.08 8.38 -30.81
N TYR A 453 18.53 8.87 -31.92
CA TYR A 453 19.28 9.60 -32.93
C TYR A 453 18.55 10.88 -33.38
N PRO A 454 19.26 11.93 -33.84
CA PRO A 454 18.64 13.19 -34.25
C PRO A 454 17.65 13.00 -35.42
N SER A 455 16.48 13.64 -35.30
CA SER A 455 15.48 13.70 -36.36
C SER A 455 15.95 14.56 -37.52
N THR A 456 15.83 14.05 -38.74
CA THR A 456 16.12 14.80 -39.97
C THR A 456 14.96 15.73 -40.36
N GLU A 457 13.74 15.42 -39.93
CA GLU A 457 12.53 16.20 -40.27
C GLU A 457 12.18 17.26 -39.22
N ASN A 458 12.60 17.07 -37.96
CA ASN A 458 12.31 17.97 -36.85
C ASN A 458 13.61 18.31 -36.09
N PRO A 459 14.31 19.39 -36.46
CA PRO A 459 15.56 19.78 -35.81
C PRO A 459 15.39 19.96 -34.29
N GLY A 460 16.26 19.30 -33.50
CA GLY A 460 16.21 19.35 -32.03
C GLY A 460 15.44 18.21 -31.36
N GLU A 461 14.73 17.36 -32.12
CA GLU A 461 14.07 16.18 -31.59
C GLU A 461 14.88 14.89 -31.82
N GLU A 462 14.83 13.96 -30.86
CA GLU A 462 15.42 12.63 -31.00
C GLU A 462 14.36 11.60 -31.42
N ILE A 463 14.74 10.69 -32.32
CA ILE A 463 13.96 9.54 -32.77
C ILE A 463 14.51 8.27 -32.12
N ILE A 464 13.63 7.37 -31.74
CA ILE A 464 13.97 6.02 -31.27
C ILE A 464 13.44 4.97 -32.24
N LEU A 465 14.23 3.91 -32.42
CA LEU A 465 13.84 2.70 -33.13
C LEU A 465 13.23 1.70 -32.13
N LEU A 466 12.03 1.22 -32.44
CA LEU A 466 11.32 0.20 -31.69
C LEU A 466 11.16 -1.06 -32.56
N THR A 467 11.59 -2.21 -32.07
CA THR A 467 11.44 -3.51 -32.76
C THR A 467 10.50 -4.42 -32.00
N GLN A 468 9.64 -5.14 -32.72
CA GLN A 468 8.76 -6.15 -32.14
C GLN A 468 9.55 -7.43 -31.77
N SER A 469 9.38 -7.95 -30.56
CA SER A 469 10.05 -9.19 -30.11
C SER A 469 9.25 -10.44 -30.51
N SER A 470 9.94 -11.48 -31.01
CA SER A 470 9.38 -12.78 -31.42
C SER A 470 9.07 -13.75 -30.27
N SER A 471 9.57 -13.56 -29.04
CA SER A 471 9.33 -14.49 -27.90
C SER A 471 8.82 -13.84 -26.61
N PRO A 472 7.93 -14.49 -25.83
CA PRO A 472 7.40 -13.98 -24.58
C PRO A 472 8.45 -14.14 -23.48
N SER A 473 9.54 -13.37 -23.57
CA SER A 473 10.49 -13.24 -22.48
C SER A 473 10.13 -11.97 -21.72
N ILE A 474 9.44 -12.17 -20.59
CA ILE A 474 9.41 -11.23 -19.48
C ILE A 474 10.85 -10.77 -19.26
N SER A 475 11.12 -9.50 -19.54
CA SER A 475 12.34 -8.84 -19.14
C SER A 475 12.42 -8.93 -17.61
N LYS A 476 13.18 -9.91 -17.11
CA LYS A 476 13.76 -9.92 -15.78
C LYS A 476 14.75 -8.76 -15.70
N GLU A 477 14.23 -7.56 -15.59
CA GLU A 477 14.94 -6.37 -15.12
C GLU A 477 14.08 -5.75 -14.01
N LYS A 478 13.97 -6.51 -12.91
CA LYS A 478 13.67 -6.07 -11.53
C LYS A 478 13.56 -7.31 -10.65
N GLU A 479 14.68 -8.02 -10.47
CA GLU A 479 14.94 -8.91 -9.33
C GLU A 479 16.40 -9.35 -9.42
N GLY A 480 17.27 -8.47 -8.93
CA GLY A 480 18.71 -8.63 -8.99
C GLY A 480 19.38 -8.16 -7.71
N ILE A 481 18.77 -8.42 -6.55
CA ILE A 481 19.49 -8.49 -5.26
C ILE A 481 18.83 -9.59 -4.42
N SER A 482 19.66 -10.51 -3.92
CA SER A 482 19.38 -11.55 -2.92
C SER A 482 19.18 -12.99 -3.45
N ARG A 483 20.30 -13.65 -3.75
CA ARG A 483 20.62 -15.00 -3.24
C ARG A 483 22.05 -15.37 -3.60
N ALA A 484 22.99 -14.91 -2.80
CA ALA A 484 24.32 -15.48 -2.70
C ALA A 484 24.67 -15.55 -1.21
N GLN A 485 24.29 -16.66 -0.59
CA GLN A 485 24.87 -17.21 0.64
C GLN A 485 24.11 -18.50 0.96
N GLN A 486 24.50 -19.59 0.29
CA GLN A 486 24.37 -20.92 0.88
C GLN A 486 25.76 -21.28 1.39
N HIS A 487 25.89 -21.35 2.71
CA HIS A 487 27.01 -22.00 3.38
C HIS A 487 27.04 -23.49 2.99
N PRO A 488 28.24 -24.11 2.94
CA PRO A 488 28.36 -25.54 2.71
C PRO A 488 27.95 -26.31 3.98
N GLU A 489 27.08 -27.30 3.84
CA GLU A 489 26.88 -28.31 4.90
C GLU A 489 28.11 -29.22 5.02
N PRO A 490 28.40 -29.72 6.23
CA PRO A 490 29.57 -30.54 6.48
C PRO A 490 29.34 -32.00 6.06
N ASP A 491 30.38 -32.52 5.42
CA ASP A 491 30.59 -33.89 5.00
C ASP A 491 30.30 -34.91 6.12
N ARG A 492 29.29 -35.75 5.90
CA ARG A 492 29.00 -36.95 6.70
C ARG A 492 29.22 -38.18 5.83
N GLY A 493 30.34 -38.85 6.03
CA GLY A 493 30.39 -40.31 5.93
C GLY A 493 31.65 -40.90 5.29
N ALA A 494 32.58 -41.37 6.13
CA ALA A 494 33.21 -42.68 5.96
C ALA A 494 34.05 -43.04 7.19
N ARG A 495 33.44 -43.74 8.16
CA ARG A 495 34.18 -44.66 9.04
C ARG A 495 34.32 -45.97 8.28
N GLN A 496 35.53 -46.31 7.86
CA GLN A 496 35.94 -47.70 7.62
C GLN A 496 37.06 -48.04 8.61
N GLN A 497 36.75 -48.94 9.54
CA GLN A 497 37.74 -49.81 10.15
C GLN A 497 38.18 -50.84 9.10
N SER A 498 39.49 -51.09 8.95
CA SER A 498 40.07 -52.43 9.17
C SER A 498 41.52 -52.51 8.65
N LYS A 499 42.39 -53.11 9.50
CA LYS A 499 43.70 -53.75 9.20
C LYS A 499 44.84 -52.79 8.82
N SER A 500 46.02 -52.80 9.43
CA SER A 500 46.75 -53.80 10.24
C SER A 500 47.65 -53.12 11.26
#